data_AF-A0A086K2W6-F1
#
_entry.id   AF-A0A086K2W6-F1
#
_cell.length_a   1.000
_cell.length_b   1.000
_cell.length_c   1.000
_cell.angle_alpha   90.00
_cell.angle_beta   90.00
_cell.angle_gamma   90.00
#
_symmetry.space_group_name_H-M   'P 1'
#
loop_
_entity.id
_entity.type
_entity.pdbx_description
1 polymer ?
#
loop_
_entity_poly.entity_id
_entity_poly.type
_entity_poly.pdbx_seq_one_letter_code
_entity_poly.pdbx_strand_id
1 'polypeptide(L)'
;MLQANKTRVVADLACETLEIRHLELRYWIDVFKRFGVLAAFLGGFASSVSLIHTRGQDTKSANLLFVLAAGGAMGFNLVLLVVSVLCSLFGPGKALTGRGDESYTVAIGIMERMYRHCLVLFRLGLLCYLAASIFAVFSMFPFLSAAMVSGVFLSFAYLLALRSAQLRAKFVPQNFSSGSLKASPVRDIGAELTGREDPSLGGFVFDASFGKRI
;
A
#
# COMPACT_ATOMS: atom_id res chain seq x y z
N MET A 1 -32.25 37.39 -3.43
CA MET A 1 -30.82 37.63 -3.71
C MET A 1 -29.89 37.00 -2.67
N LEU A 2 -30.05 37.24 -1.37
CA LEU A 2 -29.20 36.63 -0.32
C LEU A 2 -29.21 35.09 -0.31
N GLN A 3 -30.37 34.45 -0.51
CA GLN A 3 -30.45 32.98 -0.61
C GLN A 3 -29.67 32.41 -1.80
N ALA A 4 -29.68 33.10 -2.95
CA ALA A 4 -28.92 32.69 -4.13
C ALA A 4 -27.40 32.82 -3.90
N ASN A 5 -26.98 33.86 -3.18
CA ASN A 5 -25.57 34.02 -2.83
C ASN A 5 -25.12 32.94 -1.82
N LYS A 6 -26.00 32.57 -0.88
CA LYS A 6 -25.77 31.46 0.04
C LYS A 6 -25.62 30.11 -0.69
N THR A 7 -26.52 29.80 -1.62
CA THR A 7 -26.43 28.55 -2.40
C THR A 7 -25.19 28.51 -3.27
N ARG A 8 -24.78 29.63 -3.86
CA ARG A 8 -23.53 29.73 -4.61
C ARG A 8 -22.32 29.39 -3.75
N VAL A 9 -22.18 30.01 -2.57
CA VAL A 9 -21.05 29.73 -1.66
C VAL A 9 -21.04 28.27 -1.20
N VAL A 10 -22.20 27.68 -0.93
CA VAL A 10 -22.28 26.25 -0.55
C VAL A 10 -21.89 25.34 -1.72
N ALA A 11 -22.29 25.67 -2.94
CA ALA A 11 -21.90 24.92 -4.13
C ALA A 11 -20.39 25.04 -4.43
N ASP A 12 -19.82 26.23 -4.31
CA ASP A 12 -18.38 26.45 -4.52
C ASP A 12 -17.57 25.67 -3.47
N LEU A 13 -17.98 25.70 -2.19
CA LEU A 13 -17.35 24.91 -1.12
C LEU A 13 -17.44 23.40 -1.38
N ALA A 14 -18.58 22.93 -1.91
CA ALA A 14 -18.77 21.53 -2.26
C ALA A 14 -17.83 21.08 -3.38
N CYS A 15 -17.66 21.90 -4.42
CA CYS A 15 -16.73 21.66 -5.51
C CYS A 15 -15.28 21.59 -5.02
N GLU A 16 -14.84 22.57 -4.22
CA GLU A 16 -13.47 22.59 -3.66
C GLU A 16 -13.22 21.37 -2.77
N THR A 17 -14.20 20.97 -1.96
CA THR A 17 -14.07 19.80 -1.09
C THR A 17 -13.88 18.52 -1.90
N LEU A 18 -14.62 18.36 -3.00
CA LEU A 18 -14.49 17.22 -3.90
C LEU A 18 -13.12 17.21 -4.59
N GLU A 19 -12.64 18.38 -5.03
CA GLU A 19 -11.30 18.52 -5.61
C GLU A 19 -10.19 18.09 -4.64
N ILE A 20 -10.28 18.52 -3.37
CA ILE A 20 -9.35 18.11 -2.31
C ILE A 20 -9.36 16.59 -2.12
N ARG A 21 -10.55 15.97 -2.10
CA ARG A 21 -10.70 14.51 -1.99
C ARG A 21 -10.12 13.77 -3.19
N HIS A 22 -10.29 14.31 -4.39
CA HIS A 22 -9.69 13.77 -5.59
C HIS A 22 -8.16 13.82 -5.54
N LEU A 23 -7.59 14.92 -5.04
CA LEU A 23 -6.14 15.04 -4.81
C LEU A 23 -5.65 14.05 -3.75
N GLU A 24 -6.38 13.86 -2.65
CA GLU A 24 -6.06 12.88 -1.61
C GLU A 24 -6.03 11.44 -2.16
N LEU A 25 -7.05 11.06 -2.94
CA LEU A 25 -7.10 9.77 -3.62
C LEU A 25 -5.91 9.60 -4.58
N ARG A 26 -5.59 10.62 -5.37
CA ARG A 26 -4.46 10.59 -6.31
C ARG A 26 -3.13 10.44 -5.59
N TYR A 27 -2.97 11.09 -4.44
CA TYR A 27 -1.80 10.90 -3.57
C TYR A 27 -1.65 9.44 -3.16
N TRP A 28 -2.71 8.80 -2.67
CA TRP A 28 -2.65 7.39 -2.28
C TRP A 28 -2.34 6.46 -3.46
N ILE A 29 -2.88 6.71 -4.64
CA ILE A 29 -2.55 5.96 -5.86
C ILE A 29 -1.06 6.09 -6.19
N ASP A 30 -0.49 7.28 -6.10
CA ASP A 30 0.95 7.48 -6.34
C ASP A 30 1.82 6.74 -5.33
N VAL A 31 1.41 6.74 -4.05
CA VAL A 31 2.07 5.95 -3.00
C VAL A 31 2.08 4.46 -3.36
N PHE A 32 0.93 3.87 -3.72
CA PHE A 32 0.88 2.46 -4.10
C PHE A 32 1.70 2.14 -5.35
N LYS A 33 1.72 3.02 -6.35
CA LYS A 33 2.60 2.85 -7.53
C LYS A 33 4.07 2.76 -7.14
N ARG A 34 4.53 3.64 -6.25
CA ARG A 34 5.92 3.61 -5.74
C ARG A 34 6.20 2.32 -4.97
N PHE A 35 5.25 1.86 -4.14
CA PHE A 35 5.38 0.55 -3.47
C PHE A 35 5.46 -0.61 -4.45
N GLY A 36 4.64 -0.60 -5.52
CA GLY A 36 4.67 -1.63 -6.56
C GLY A 36 6.04 -1.70 -7.26
N VAL A 37 6.64 -0.55 -7.58
CA VAL A 37 7.99 -0.48 -8.16
C VAL A 37 9.04 -1.02 -7.20
N LEU A 38 9.00 -0.62 -5.92
CA LEU A 38 9.95 -1.12 -4.91
C LEU A 38 9.81 -2.65 -4.71
N ALA A 39 8.59 -3.17 -4.68
CA ALA A 39 8.31 -4.59 -4.57
C ALA A 39 8.85 -5.37 -5.77
N ALA A 40 8.68 -4.83 -7.00
CA ALA A 40 9.20 -5.43 -8.21
C ALA A 40 10.74 -5.49 -8.20
N PHE A 41 11.42 -4.41 -7.79
CA PHE A 41 12.88 -4.40 -7.65
C PHE A 41 13.36 -5.42 -6.60
N LEU A 42 12.76 -5.41 -5.41
CA LEU A 42 13.16 -6.32 -4.33
C LEU A 42 12.90 -7.78 -4.71
N GLY A 43 11.77 -8.08 -5.36
CA GLY A 43 11.45 -9.38 -5.91
C GLY A 43 12.42 -9.84 -6.99
N GLY A 44 12.83 -8.93 -7.90
CA GLY A 44 13.83 -9.19 -8.93
C GLY A 44 15.22 -9.50 -8.35
N PHE A 45 15.64 -8.76 -7.33
CA PHE A 45 16.90 -9.05 -6.61
C PHE A 45 16.84 -10.38 -5.86
N ALA A 46 15.71 -10.70 -5.22
CA ALA A 46 15.54 -12.00 -4.57
C ALA A 46 15.62 -13.16 -5.59
N SER A 47 15.01 -13.00 -6.77
CA SER A 47 15.05 -13.99 -7.86
C SER A 47 16.46 -14.26 -8.36
N SER A 48 17.22 -13.19 -8.62
CA SER A 48 18.61 -13.30 -9.08
C SER A 48 19.53 -13.95 -8.04
N VAL A 49 19.34 -13.67 -6.75
CA VAL A 49 20.09 -14.34 -5.66
C VAL A 49 19.77 -15.84 -5.57
N SER A 50 18.51 -16.23 -5.78
CA SER A 50 18.10 -17.64 -5.76
C SER A 50 18.71 -18.46 -6.91
N LEU A 51 18.79 -17.87 -8.10
CA LEU A 51 19.41 -18.48 -9.28
C LEU A 51 20.90 -18.78 -9.08
N ILE A 52 21.64 -17.89 -8.42
CA ILE A 52 23.08 -18.07 -8.16
C ILE A 52 23.31 -19.25 -7.21
N HIS A 53 22.46 -19.41 -6.20
CA HIS A 53 22.68 -20.41 -5.14
C HIS A 53 22.34 -21.85 -5.57
N THR A 54 21.39 -22.02 -6.49
CA THR A 54 20.93 -23.37 -6.92
C THR A 54 22.04 -24.18 -7.62
N ARG A 55 23.14 -23.53 -8.02
CA ARG A 55 24.27 -24.15 -8.72
C ARG A 55 25.36 -24.72 -7.78
N GLY A 56 25.31 -24.42 -6.48
CA GLY A 56 26.30 -24.87 -5.49
C GLY A 56 25.76 -25.98 -4.57
N GLN A 57 26.31 -27.19 -4.69
CA GLN A 57 26.02 -28.33 -3.82
C GLN A 57 26.83 -28.23 -2.51
N ASP A 58 26.21 -28.57 -1.35
CA ASP A 58 26.72 -29.59 -0.41
C ASP A 58 26.09 -29.63 1.01
N THR A 59 25.15 -28.76 1.38
CA THR A 59 24.43 -28.89 2.68
C THR A 59 22.91 -28.84 2.55
N LYS A 60 22.25 -30.01 2.71
CA LYS A 60 20.80 -30.18 2.50
C LYS A 60 19.93 -29.27 3.38
N SER A 61 20.33 -29.02 4.63
CA SER A 61 19.54 -28.23 5.58
C SER A 61 19.66 -26.71 5.37
N ALA A 62 20.87 -26.20 5.11
CA ALA A 62 21.08 -24.77 4.82
C ALA A 62 20.47 -24.37 3.48
N ASN A 63 20.51 -25.27 2.48
CA ASN A 63 19.86 -25.04 1.19
C ASN A 63 18.33 -24.97 1.31
N LEU A 64 17.71 -25.81 2.16
CA LEU A 64 16.26 -25.76 2.41
C LEU A 64 15.83 -24.44 3.07
N LEU A 65 16.55 -24.00 4.11
CA LEU A 65 16.29 -22.71 4.78
C LEU A 65 16.50 -21.53 3.85
N PHE A 66 17.55 -21.57 3.01
CA PHE A 66 17.81 -20.55 2.01
C PHE A 66 16.68 -20.49 0.97
N VAL A 67 16.26 -21.62 0.41
CA VAL A 67 15.20 -21.66 -0.61
C VAL A 67 13.87 -21.20 -0.02
N LEU A 68 13.55 -21.57 1.21
CA LEU A 68 12.36 -21.09 1.91
C LEU A 68 12.42 -19.58 2.18
N ALA A 69 13.57 -19.06 2.58
CA ALA A 69 13.75 -17.62 2.81
C ALA A 69 13.71 -16.83 1.48
N ALA A 70 14.42 -17.26 0.45
CA ALA A 70 14.41 -16.61 -0.86
C ALA A 70 13.03 -16.68 -1.53
N GLY A 71 12.37 -17.84 -1.45
CA GLY A 71 11.01 -18.05 -1.93
C GLY A 71 9.98 -17.22 -1.14
N GLY A 72 10.12 -17.14 0.18
CA GLY A 72 9.30 -16.29 1.03
C GLY A 72 9.47 -14.81 0.70
N ALA A 73 10.71 -14.34 0.52
CA ALA A 73 10.99 -12.96 0.10
C ALA A 73 10.35 -12.64 -1.25
N MET A 74 10.46 -13.53 -2.25
CA MET A 74 9.77 -13.36 -3.53
C MET A 74 8.25 -13.36 -3.37
N GLY A 75 7.70 -14.30 -2.60
CA GLY A 75 6.26 -14.42 -2.37
C GLY A 75 5.65 -13.18 -1.72
N PHE A 76 6.27 -12.66 -0.65
CA PHE A 76 5.78 -11.44 0.01
C PHE A 76 5.85 -10.22 -0.90
N ASN A 77 6.91 -10.08 -1.71
CA ASN A 77 7.02 -8.98 -2.67
C ASN A 77 6.02 -9.11 -3.83
N LEU A 78 5.72 -10.33 -4.28
CA LEU A 78 4.70 -10.56 -5.29
C LEU A 78 3.31 -10.21 -4.76
N VAL A 79 2.97 -10.63 -3.54
CA VAL A 79 1.70 -10.26 -2.89
C VAL A 79 1.61 -8.75 -2.72
N LEU A 80 2.68 -8.09 -2.27
CA LEU A 80 2.74 -6.63 -2.16
C LEU A 80 2.50 -5.93 -3.50
N LEU A 81 3.11 -6.42 -4.58
CA LEU A 81 2.93 -5.91 -5.94
C LEU A 81 1.47 -6.07 -6.37
N VAL A 82 0.89 -7.25 -6.22
CA VAL A 82 -0.51 -7.52 -6.58
C VAL A 82 -1.45 -6.58 -5.81
N VAL A 83 -1.30 -6.48 -4.50
CA VAL A 83 -2.13 -5.58 -3.67
C VAL A 83 -1.99 -4.13 -4.11
N SER A 84 -0.77 -3.67 -4.45
CA SER A 84 -0.54 -2.31 -4.92
C SER A 84 -1.22 -2.00 -6.26
N VAL A 85 -1.20 -2.96 -7.18
CA VAL A 85 -1.87 -2.85 -8.50
C VAL A 85 -3.38 -2.86 -8.32
N LEU A 86 -3.92 -3.79 -7.52
CA LEU A 86 -5.34 -3.87 -7.24
C LEU A 86 -5.85 -2.58 -6.56
N CYS A 87 -5.12 -2.03 -5.59
CA CYS A 87 -5.47 -0.76 -4.95
C CYS A 87 -5.44 0.42 -5.94
N SER A 88 -4.50 0.41 -6.88
CA SER A 88 -4.38 1.47 -7.91
C SER A 88 -5.49 1.39 -8.96
N LEU A 89 -6.01 0.20 -9.26
CA LEU A 89 -7.09 -0.03 -10.22
C LEU A 89 -8.48 0.16 -9.57
N PHE A 90 -8.72 -0.47 -8.42
CA PHE A 90 -10.03 -0.45 -7.77
C PHE A 90 -10.27 0.79 -6.90
N GLY A 91 -9.22 1.46 -6.42
CA GLY A 91 -9.32 2.72 -5.68
C GLY A 91 -10.13 3.80 -6.40
N PRO A 92 -9.75 4.19 -7.64
CA PRO A 92 -10.53 5.17 -8.40
C PRO A 92 -11.90 4.65 -8.82
N GLY A 93 -12.02 3.35 -9.15
CA GLY A 93 -13.30 2.75 -9.49
C GLY A 93 -14.31 2.89 -8.35
N LYS A 94 -13.92 2.53 -7.13
CA LYS A 94 -14.77 2.67 -5.94
C LYS A 94 -15.18 4.11 -5.65
N ALA A 95 -14.27 5.07 -5.83
CA ALA A 95 -14.54 6.49 -5.60
C ALA A 95 -15.50 7.10 -6.64
N LEU A 96 -15.49 6.61 -7.88
CA LEU A 96 -16.36 7.09 -8.96
C LEU A 96 -17.77 6.46 -8.94
N THR A 97 -17.92 5.28 -8.34
CA THR A 97 -19.19 4.53 -8.37
C THR A 97 -20.15 4.92 -7.23
N GLY A 98 -19.65 5.52 -6.14
CA GLY A 98 -20.49 5.88 -5.01
C GLY A 98 -21.10 7.28 -5.11
N ARG A 99 -22.20 7.49 -4.39
CA ARG A 99 -22.92 8.78 -4.36
C ARG A 99 -22.30 9.70 -3.31
N GLY A 100 -21.90 10.91 -3.72
CA GLY A 100 -21.40 11.96 -2.82
C GLY A 100 -20.02 11.71 -2.18
N ASP A 101 -19.72 12.50 -1.15
CA ASP A 101 -18.43 12.52 -0.43
C ASP A 101 -18.15 11.24 0.40
N GLU A 102 -19.19 10.47 0.72
CA GLU A 102 -19.08 9.23 1.49
C GLU A 102 -18.26 8.17 0.74
N SER A 103 -18.41 8.10 -0.58
CA SER A 103 -17.67 7.16 -1.44
C SER A 103 -16.16 7.38 -1.39
N TYR A 104 -15.73 8.64 -1.47
CA TYR A 104 -14.33 9.04 -1.37
C TYR A 104 -13.77 8.70 0.01
N THR A 105 -14.52 9.00 1.07
CA THR A 105 -14.11 8.72 2.45
C THR A 105 -13.89 7.23 2.68
N VAL A 106 -14.80 6.38 2.18
CA VAL A 106 -14.68 4.91 2.28
C VAL A 106 -13.49 4.41 1.45
N ALA A 107 -13.31 4.88 0.22
CA ALA A 107 -12.21 4.48 -0.64
C ALA A 107 -10.84 4.84 -0.01
N ILE A 108 -10.69 6.07 0.48
CA ILE A 108 -9.49 6.55 1.16
C ILE A 108 -9.23 5.72 2.44
N GLY A 109 -10.26 5.46 3.25
CA GLY A 109 -10.12 4.65 4.46
C GLY A 109 -9.66 3.22 4.19
N ILE A 110 -10.11 2.61 3.08
CA ILE A 110 -9.64 1.29 2.64
C ILE A 110 -8.18 1.38 2.21
N MET A 111 -7.80 2.39 1.41
CA MET A 111 -6.43 2.60 0.94
C MET A 111 -5.45 2.82 2.11
N GLU A 112 -5.84 3.61 3.12
CA GLU A 112 -5.03 3.83 4.32
C GLU A 112 -4.84 2.53 5.14
N ARG A 113 -5.89 1.72 5.27
CA ARG A 113 -5.80 0.42 5.93
C ARG A 113 -4.87 -0.53 5.18
N MET A 114 -5.00 -0.60 3.85
CA MET A 114 -4.15 -1.44 3.00
C MET A 114 -2.69 -0.97 3.01
N TYR A 115 -2.44 0.32 3.08
CA TYR A 115 -1.09 0.89 3.21
C TYR A 115 -0.35 0.33 4.44
N ARG A 116 -1.02 0.23 5.59
CA ARG A 116 -0.42 -0.38 6.80
C ARG A 116 -0.03 -1.85 6.57
N HIS A 117 -0.86 -2.62 5.86
CA HIS A 117 -0.57 -4.01 5.53
C HIS A 117 0.60 -4.11 4.54
N CYS A 118 0.62 -3.26 3.51
CA CYS A 118 1.72 -3.16 2.56
C CYS A 118 3.06 -2.85 3.23
N LEU A 119 3.07 -1.95 4.22
CA LEU A 119 4.27 -1.66 4.99
C LEU A 119 4.78 -2.88 5.78
N VAL A 120 3.87 -3.66 6.38
CA VAL A 120 4.24 -4.88 7.12
C VAL A 120 4.78 -5.93 6.15
N LEU A 121 4.09 -6.18 5.03
CA LEU A 121 4.53 -7.10 3.99
C LEU A 121 5.89 -6.70 3.41
N PHE A 122 6.12 -5.41 3.15
CA PHE A 122 7.39 -4.91 2.65
C PHE A 122 8.53 -5.15 3.64
N ARG A 123 8.30 -4.86 4.93
CA ARG A 123 9.28 -5.11 5.99
C ARG A 123 9.59 -6.60 6.14
N LEU A 124 8.57 -7.45 6.09
CA LEU A 124 8.73 -8.90 6.16
C LEU A 124 9.50 -9.43 4.95
N GLY A 125 9.19 -8.96 3.74
CA GLY A 125 9.92 -9.27 2.52
C GLY A 125 11.38 -8.84 2.58
N LEU A 126 11.67 -7.65 3.11
CA LEU A 126 13.03 -7.14 3.29
C LEU A 126 13.82 -7.96 4.31
N LEU A 127 13.22 -8.31 5.45
CA LEU A 127 13.86 -9.16 6.46
C LEU A 127 14.15 -10.56 5.92
N CYS A 128 13.20 -11.13 5.18
CA CYS A 128 13.35 -12.43 4.56
C CYS A 128 14.47 -12.42 3.51
N TYR A 129 14.56 -11.34 2.71
CA TYR A 129 15.66 -11.13 1.74
C TYR A 129 17.02 -11.02 2.43
N LEU A 130 17.13 -10.26 3.51
CA LEU A 130 18.38 -10.14 4.29
C LEU A 130 18.78 -11.46 4.94
N ALA A 131 17.82 -12.23 5.47
CA ALA A 131 18.10 -13.55 6.00
C ALA A 131 18.62 -14.49 4.90
N ALA A 132 17.97 -14.49 3.73
CA ALA A 132 18.40 -15.28 2.57
C ALA A 132 19.82 -14.90 2.12
N SER A 133 20.17 -13.61 2.08
CA SER A 133 21.51 -13.18 1.68
C SER A 133 22.59 -13.59 2.69
N ILE A 134 22.31 -13.53 3.99
CA ILE A 134 23.23 -14.00 5.04
C ILE A 134 23.47 -15.52 4.87
N PHE A 135 22.42 -16.33 4.73
CA PHE A 135 22.56 -17.77 4.51
C PHE A 135 23.35 -18.10 3.23
N ALA A 136 23.12 -17.36 2.14
CA ALA A 136 23.87 -17.54 0.89
C ALA A 136 25.37 -17.31 1.08
N VAL A 137 25.75 -16.24 1.80
CA VAL A 137 27.15 -15.91 2.08
C VAL A 137 27.82 -16.98 2.94
N PHE A 138 27.12 -17.50 3.96
CA PHE A 138 27.63 -18.57 4.81
C PHE A 138 27.84 -19.90 4.07
N SER A 139 27.08 -20.15 3.02
CA SER A 139 27.21 -21.36 2.21
C SER A 139 28.32 -21.24 1.14
N MET A 140 28.57 -20.03 0.62
CA MET A 140 29.54 -19.82 -0.47
C MET A 140 30.98 -19.58 0.01
N PHE A 141 31.18 -19.01 1.21
CA PHE A 141 32.48 -18.56 1.70
C PHE A 141 32.92 -19.26 2.99
N PRO A 142 34.23 -19.38 3.26
CA PRO A 142 34.72 -19.88 4.54
C PRO A 142 34.28 -18.98 5.70
N PHE A 143 34.17 -19.57 6.90
CA PHE A 143 33.53 -18.95 8.07
C PHE A 143 34.03 -17.52 8.39
N LEU A 144 35.33 -17.27 8.26
CA LEU A 144 35.93 -15.98 8.57
C LEU A 144 35.48 -14.87 7.60
N SER A 145 35.49 -15.13 6.29
CA SER A 145 35.04 -14.16 5.29
C SER A 145 33.52 -14.02 5.28
N ALA A 146 32.79 -15.11 5.52
CA ALA A 146 31.34 -15.07 5.69
C ALA A 146 30.91 -14.20 6.89
N ALA A 147 31.63 -14.31 8.02
CA ALA A 147 31.38 -13.49 9.21
C ALA A 147 31.65 -11.99 8.93
N MET A 148 32.72 -11.64 8.21
CA MET A 148 32.97 -10.24 7.86
C MET A 148 31.87 -9.68 6.94
N VAL A 149 31.50 -10.41 5.89
CA VAL A 149 30.49 -9.95 4.92
C VAL A 149 29.11 -9.84 5.57
N SER A 150 28.71 -10.82 6.39
CA SER A 150 27.45 -10.75 7.14
C SER A 150 27.44 -9.60 8.15
N GLY A 151 28.57 -9.30 8.79
CA GLY A 151 28.73 -8.13 9.65
C GLY A 151 28.51 -6.80 8.89
N VAL A 152 29.07 -6.66 7.69
CA VAL A 152 28.85 -5.48 6.85
C VAL A 152 27.36 -5.37 6.45
N PHE A 153 26.74 -6.46 6.01
CA PHE A 153 25.31 -6.46 5.66
C PHE A 153 24.40 -6.10 6.84
N LEU A 154 24.68 -6.64 8.03
CA LEU A 154 23.93 -6.32 9.24
C LEU A 154 24.14 -4.87 9.67
N SER A 155 25.36 -4.34 9.57
CA SER A 155 25.64 -2.94 9.89
C SER A 155 24.88 -1.99 8.97
N PHE A 156 24.81 -2.29 7.67
CA PHE A 156 24.08 -1.50 6.70
C PHE A 156 22.57 -1.59 6.93
N ALA A 157 22.05 -2.79 7.18
CA ALA A 157 20.65 -3.00 7.54
C ALA A 157 20.26 -2.24 8.83
N TYR A 158 21.12 -2.26 9.83
CA TYR A 158 20.92 -1.53 11.10
C TYR A 158 20.92 -0.01 10.89
N LEU A 159 21.88 0.52 10.12
CA LEU A 159 21.92 1.95 9.77
C LEU A 159 20.68 2.36 8.97
N LEU A 160 20.24 1.55 8.00
CA LEU A 160 19.00 1.80 7.26
C LEU A 160 17.77 1.78 8.19
N ALA A 161 17.69 0.83 9.12
CA ALA A 161 16.60 0.77 10.09
C ALA A 161 16.56 2.03 10.99
N LEU A 162 17.71 2.45 11.52
CA LEU A 162 17.83 3.67 12.32
C LEU A 162 17.45 4.92 11.52
N ARG A 163 18.02 5.08 10.32
CA ARG A 163 17.75 6.25 9.47
C ARG A 163 16.31 6.27 9.03
N SER A 164 15.74 5.14 8.62
CA SER A 164 14.32 5.06 8.25
C SER A 164 13.40 5.36 9.43
N ALA A 165 13.73 4.94 10.66
CA ALA A 165 12.98 5.31 11.86
C ALA A 165 13.07 6.82 12.14
N GLN A 166 14.26 7.43 12.02
CA GLN A 166 14.46 8.87 12.16
C GLN A 166 13.69 9.67 11.10
N LEU A 167 13.76 9.24 9.83
CA LEU A 167 12.99 9.84 8.74
C LEU A 167 11.48 9.71 9.00
N ARG A 168 11.02 8.55 9.45
CA ARG A 168 9.62 8.35 9.79
C ARG A 168 9.16 9.27 10.92
N ALA A 169 9.98 9.44 11.96
CA ALA A 169 9.68 10.35 13.06
C ALA A 169 9.67 11.83 12.64
N LYS A 170 10.51 12.23 11.68
CA LYS A 170 10.59 13.62 11.19
C LYS A 170 9.54 13.98 10.14
N PHE A 171 9.21 13.04 9.25
CA PHE A 171 8.40 13.33 8.05
C PHE A 171 6.98 12.78 8.10
N VAL A 172 6.68 11.81 8.98
CA VAL A 172 5.31 11.29 9.11
C VAL A 172 4.64 12.01 10.29
N PRO A 173 3.74 12.99 10.04
CA PRO A 173 2.92 13.54 11.11
C PRO A 173 2.13 12.38 11.73
N GLN A 174 2.22 12.23 13.06
CA GLN A 174 1.59 11.11 13.77
C GLN A 174 0.06 11.13 13.66
N ASN A 175 -0.51 12.30 13.34
CA ASN A 175 -1.93 12.48 13.10
C ASN A 175 -2.10 13.01 11.67
N PHE A 176 -2.37 12.13 10.71
CA PHE A 176 -3.12 12.53 9.53
C PHE A 176 -4.55 12.78 9.99
N SER A 177 -4.85 14.01 10.40
CA SER A 177 -6.24 14.44 10.46
C SER A 177 -6.69 14.50 9.01
N SER A 178 -7.30 13.42 8.50
CA SER A 178 -8.08 13.55 7.26
C SER A 178 -9.06 14.69 7.55
N GLY A 179 -9.00 15.73 6.72
CA GLY A 179 -9.88 16.87 6.87
C GLY A 179 -11.29 16.39 6.60
N SER A 180 -11.95 15.76 7.57
CA SER A 180 -13.40 15.65 7.60
C SER A 180 -13.90 17.04 7.94
N LEU A 181 -13.80 17.94 6.95
CA LEU A 181 -14.66 19.11 6.90
C LEU A 181 -16.08 18.53 6.84
N LYS A 182 -16.71 18.41 8.01
CA LYS A 182 -18.17 18.33 8.14
C LYS A 182 -18.76 19.69 7.69
N ALA A 183 -18.41 20.17 6.50
CA ALA A 183 -19.31 21.02 5.76
C ALA A 183 -20.55 20.15 5.53
N SER A 184 -21.74 20.69 5.79
CA SER A 184 -22.99 19.95 5.63
C SER A 184 -22.92 19.12 4.35
N PRO A 185 -23.07 17.78 4.44
CA PRO A 185 -22.89 16.92 3.29
C PRO A 185 -23.74 17.49 2.18
N VAL A 186 -23.14 17.67 0.99
CA VAL A 186 -23.89 17.97 -0.22
C VAL A 186 -25.02 16.97 -0.22
N ARG A 187 -26.26 17.44 0.01
CA ARG A 187 -27.43 16.57 -0.05
C ARG A 187 -27.31 15.86 -1.37
N ASP A 188 -27.36 14.52 -1.32
CA ASP A 188 -27.25 13.69 -2.50
C ASP A 188 -28.37 14.14 -3.46
N ILE A 189 -28.01 14.97 -4.44
CA ILE A 189 -28.93 15.51 -5.43
C ILE A 189 -29.55 14.33 -6.18
N GLY A 190 -28.81 13.21 -6.28
CA GLY A 190 -29.31 11.93 -6.72
C GLY A 190 -30.39 11.37 -5.79
N ALA A 191 -30.23 11.37 -4.47
CA ALA A 191 -31.29 10.92 -3.55
C ALA A 191 -32.52 11.86 -3.57
N GLU A 192 -32.34 13.17 -3.80
CA GLU A 192 -33.44 14.13 -3.90
C GLU A 192 -34.17 14.04 -5.26
N LEU A 193 -33.46 13.69 -6.35
CA LEU A 193 -34.03 13.51 -7.70
C LEU A 193 -34.49 12.08 -8.01
N THR A 194 -33.89 11.05 -7.42
CA THR A 194 -34.17 9.62 -7.73
C THR A 194 -34.68 8.82 -6.54
N GLY A 195 -34.53 9.31 -5.30
CA GLY A 195 -34.89 8.56 -4.09
C GLY A 195 -36.38 8.44 -3.81
N ARG A 196 -37.25 8.98 -4.68
CA ARG A 196 -38.71 8.84 -4.54
C ARG A 196 -39.41 8.12 -5.69
N GLU A 197 -38.81 7.99 -6.87
CA GLU A 197 -39.58 7.55 -8.06
C GLU A 197 -39.00 6.42 -8.92
N ASP A 198 -37.69 6.08 -8.91
CA ASP A 198 -37.21 5.02 -9.82
C ASP A 198 -36.08 4.11 -9.27
N PRO A 199 -36.40 2.87 -8.83
CA PRO A 199 -35.41 1.87 -8.40
C PRO A 199 -34.57 1.29 -9.54
N SER A 200 -34.91 1.57 -10.81
CA SER A 200 -34.19 1.11 -12.01
C SER A 200 -32.94 1.95 -12.33
N LEU A 201 -32.85 3.18 -11.81
CA LEU A 201 -31.72 4.10 -11.96
C LEU A 201 -30.70 4.00 -10.81
N GLY A 202 -30.97 3.17 -9.81
CA GLY A 202 -30.02 2.78 -8.80
C GLY A 202 -28.94 1.89 -9.42
N GLY A 203 -27.88 2.50 -9.93
CA GLY A 203 -26.69 1.77 -10.38
C GLY A 203 -26.23 0.75 -9.33
N PHE A 204 -25.56 -0.31 -9.79
CA PHE A 204 -25.11 -1.46 -9.00
C PHE A 204 -24.62 -1.07 -7.59
N VAL A 205 -25.48 -1.24 -6.60
CA VAL A 205 -25.13 -1.09 -5.19
C VAL A 205 -24.31 -2.32 -4.83
N PHE A 206 -22.99 -2.22 -4.96
CA PHE A 206 -22.10 -3.25 -4.44
C PHE A 206 -22.17 -3.21 -2.92
N ASP A 207 -22.90 -4.18 -2.37
CA ASP A 207 -23.07 -4.37 -0.94
C ASP A 207 -21.70 -4.41 -0.25
N ALA A 208 -21.48 -3.48 0.68
CA ALA A 208 -20.26 -3.36 1.47
C ALA A 208 -20.02 -4.60 2.36
N SER A 209 -20.99 -5.51 2.47
CA SER A 209 -20.87 -6.81 3.13
C SER A 209 -19.94 -7.80 2.40
N PHE A 210 -19.67 -7.61 1.10
CA PHE A 210 -18.84 -8.54 0.32
C PHE A 210 -17.40 -8.65 0.85
N GLY A 211 -16.86 -7.56 1.40
CA GLY A 211 -15.51 -7.53 2.00
C GLY A 211 -15.44 -8.05 3.44
N LYS A 212 -16.55 -8.40 4.09
CA LYS A 212 -16.56 -8.97 5.46
C LYS A 212 -16.44 -10.50 5.48
N ARG A 213 -16.49 -11.16 4.31
CA ARG A 213 -16.44 -12.63 4.19
C ARG A 213 -15.12 -13.15 3.58
N ILE A 214 -14.14 -12.29 3.37
CA ILE A 214 -12.78 -12.63 2.91
C ILE A 214 -11.81 -12.14 3.98
#